data_AF-Q7X0P6-F1
#
_entry.id   AF-Q7X0P6-F1
#
_cell.length_a   1.000
_cell.length_b   1.000
_cell.length_c   1.000
_cell.angle_alpha   90.00
_cell.angle_beta   90.00
_cell.angle_gamma   90.00
#
_symmetry.space_group_name_H-M   'P 1'
#
loop_
_entity.id
_entity.type
_entity.pdbx_description
1 polymer ?
#
loop_
_entity_poly.entity_id
_entity_poly.type
_entity_poly.pdbx_seq_one_letter_code
_entity_poly.pdbx_strand_id
1 'polypeptide(L)'
;KEKPIQTPAKSVDIRYAVQFTPLNPDDDFTPVLKDTKLLKTLAIGDTITSQELLAQAQSILNESHPNYTIHERDSSIVTHDNDIFRTILPTDQEFTYHVKNREQAYKANSKTGIKEKTNNTDLISEKYYILKKGEKPYDPF
;
A
#
# COMPACT_ATOMS: atom_id res chain seq x y z
N LYS A 1 16.96 4.94 19.60
CA LYS A 1 17.85 4.06 18.80
C LYS A 1 17.11 2.76 18.56
N GLU A 2 16.91 2.36 17.30
CA GLU A 2 16.39 1.03 16.99
C GLU A 2 17.36 -0.03 17.53
N LYS A 3 16.82 -1.16 18.02
CA LYS A 3 17.63 -2.27 18.51
C LYS A 3 18.32 -2.95 17.31
N PRO A 4 19.55 -3.48 17.48
CA PRO A 4 20.19 -4.23 16.41
C PRO A 4 19.36 -5.47 16.06
N ILE A 5 19.19 -5.72 14.76
CA ILE A 5 18.51 -6.90 14.22
C ILE A 5 19.39 -8.13 14.45
N GLN A 6 18.82 -9.18 15.03
CA GLN A 6 19.57 -10.41 15.38
C GLN A 6 19.31 -11.51 14.35
N THR A 7 18.05 -11.71 13.98
CA THR A 7 17.64 -12.66 12.95
C THR A 7 16.92 -11.89 11.85
N PRO A 8 17.60 -11.49 10.76
CA PRO A 8 16.96 -10.75 9.70
C PRO A 8 15.87 -11.59 9.02
N ALA A 9 14.75 -10.94 8.70
CA ALA A 9 13.74 -11.50 7.83
C ALA A 9 14.36 -11.83 6.46
N LYS A 10 13.98 -12.96 5.87
CA LYS A 10 14.48 -13.36 4.55
C LYS A 10 13.64 -12.77 3.41
N SER A 11 12.33 -12.69 3.64
CA SER A 11 11.36 -12.23 2.66
C SER A 11 10.19 -11.56 3.36
N VAL A 12 9.53 -10.67 2.63
CA VAL A 12 8.39 -9.89 3.10
C VAL A 12 7.28 -9.98 2.05
N ASP A 13 6.08 -10.38 2.49
CA ASP A 13 4.89 -10.36 1.67
C ASP A 13 4.38 -8.92 1.55
N ILE A 14 4.43 -8.38 0.33
CA ILE A 14 3.97 -7.03 0.05
C ILE A 14 2.50 -7.07 -0.28
N ARG A 15 1.71 -6.46 0.61
CA ARG A 15 0.27 -6.30 0.45
C ARG A 15 -0.06 -4.85 0.11
N TYR A 16 -1.15 -4.67 -0.62
CA TYR A 16 -1.59 -3.38 -1.12
C TYR A 16 -3.06 -3.16 -0.85
N ALA A 17 -3.37 -1.97 -0.35
CA ALA A 17 -4.72 -1.48 -0.17
C ALA A 17 -4.79 -0.06 -0.74
N VAL A 18 -5.85 0.24 -1.48
CA VAL A 18 -6.04 1.55 -2.12
C VAL A 18 -7.43 2.09 -1.85
N GLN A 19 -7.52 3.39 -1.63
CA GLN A 19 -8.76 4.13 -1.53
C GLN A 19 -8.82 5.17 -2.63
N PHE A 20 -9.98 5.29 -3.27
CA PHE A 20 -10.23 6.31 -4.28
C PHE A 20 -11.22 7.36 -3.77
N THR A 21 -11.01 8.61 -4.16
CA THR A 21 -11.90 9.72 -3.82
C THR A 21 -12.13 10.55 -5.09
N PRO A 22 -13.37 10.65 -5.60
CA PRO A 22 -13.63 11.48 -6.77
C PRO A 22 -13.45 12.96 -6.40
N LEU A 23 -12.80 13.71 -7.30
CA LEU A 23 -12.61 15.16 -7.11
C LEU A 23 -13.90 15.95 -7.30
N ASN A 24 -14.73 15.50 -8.23
CA ASN A 24 -16.06 16.05 -8.45
C ASN A 24 -17.06 15.22 -7.61
N PRO A 25 -18.07 15.85 -6.98
CA PRO A 25 -19.15 15.11 -6.34
C PRO A 25 -19.77 14.14 -7.34
N ASP A 26 -19.81 12.86 -6.97
CA ASP A 26 -20.47 11.82 -7.76
C ASP A 26 -21.28 10.93 -6.82
N ASP A 27 -22.59 11.13 -6.79
CA ASP A 27 -23.51 10.36 -5.95
C ASP A 27 -23.53 8.87 -6.33
N ASP A 28 -23.16 8.56 -7.58
CA ASP A 28 -23.04 7.18 -8.07
C ASP A 28 -21.72 6.51 -7.68
N PHE A 29 -20.76 7.25 -7.10
CA PHE A 29 -19.49 6.68 -6.69
C PHE A 29 -19.65 5.88 -5.39
N THR A 30 -19.60 4.56 -5.52
CA THR A 30 -19.59 3.66 -4.37
C THR A 30 -18.14 3.34 -3.99
N PRO A 31 -17.69 3.68 -2.76
CA PRO A 31 -16.32 3.39 -2.35
C PRO A 31 -16.04 1.89 -2.46
N VAL A 32 -14.96 1.54 -3.17
CA VAL A 32 -14.45 0.17 -3.15
C VAL A 32 -14.06 -0.15 -1.71
N LEU A 33 -14.66 -1.21 -1.14
CA LEU A 33 -14.29 -1.71 0.18
C LEU A 33 -12.78 -1.94 0.21
N LYS A 34 -12.10 -1.46 1.28
CA LYS A 34 -10.66 -1.65 1.46
C LYS A 34 -10.34 -3.13 1.58
N ASP A 35 -10.13 -3.79 0.45
CA ASP A 35 -9.57 -5.12 0.39
C ASP A 35 -8.05 -5.04 0.25
N THR A 36 -7.37 -5.99 0.89
CA THR A 36 -5.91 -6.04 0.92
C THR A 36 -5.43 -7.16 0.01
N LYS A 37 -4.87 -6.79 -1.14
CA LYS A 37 -4.35 -7.73 -2.14
C LYS A 37 -2.88 -8.03 -1.89
N LEU A 38 -2.47 -9.29 -2.00
CA LEU A 38 -1.05 -9.64 -2.08
C LEU A 38 -0.53 -9.24 -3.46
N LEU A 39 0.48 -8.37 -3.53
CA LEU A 39 1.11 -7.97 -4.78
C LEU A 39 2.19 -8.97 -5.20
N LYS A 40 3.19 -9.15 -4.33
CA LYS A 40 4.38 -9.96 -4.55
C LYS A 40 5.09 -10.21 -3.23
N THR A 41 5.97 -11.20 -3.19
CA THR A 41 6.88 -11.45 -2.06
C THR A 41 8.28 -11.02 -2.47
N LEU A 42 8.91 -10.15 -1.67
CA LEU A 42 10.21 -9.56 -1.98
C LEU A 42 11.24 -9.88 -0.89
N ALA A 43 12.53 -9.83 -1.25
CA ALA A 43 13.61 -9.88 -0.28
C ALA A 43 13.81 -8.51 0.41
N ILE A 44 14.55 -8.50 1.51
CA ILE A 44 14.96 -7.24 2.15
C ILE A 44 15.85 -6.44 1.19
N GLY A 45 15.57 -5.14 1.06
CA GLY A 45 16.30 -4.22 0.18
C GLY A 45 15.78 -4.15 -1.26
N ASP A 46 14.97 -5.12 -1.70
CA ASP A 46 14.26 -5.04 -2.99
C ASP A 46 13.34 -3.81 -3.01
N THR A 47 12.98 -3.40 -4.23
CA THR A 47 12.32 -2.11 -4.46
C THR A 47 10.91 -2.24 -4.99
N ILE A 48 10.12 -1.20 -4.70
CA ILE A 48 8.83 -0.92 -5.32
C ILE A 48 8.78 0.56 -5.66
N THR A 49 8.46 0.85 -6.91
CA THR A 49 8.39 2.22 -7.42
C THR A 49 6.98 2.78 -7.33
N SER A 50 6.86 4.10 -7.22
CA SER A 50 5.58 4.81 -7.29
C SER A 50 4.85 4.58 -8.62
N GLN A 51 5.55 4.33 -9.73
CA GLN A 51 4.95 4.00 -11.02
C GLN A 51 4.33 2.60 -11.04
N GLU A 52 4.97 1.61 -10.42
CA GLU A 52 4.38 0.27 -10.26
C GLU A 52 3.09 0.33 -9.42
N LEU A 53 3.12 1.10 -8.33
CA LEU A 53 1.95 1.29 -7.47
C LEU A 53 0.83 2.05 -8.20
N LEU A 54 1.17 3.08 -8.98
CA LEU A 54 0.20 3.81 -9.80
C LEU A 54 -0.46 2.89 -10.85
N ALA A 55 0.32 2.06 -11.53
CA ALA A 55 -0.21 1.09 -12.50
C ALA A 55 -1.15 0.09 -11.83
N GLN A 56 -0.79 -0.40 -10.65
CA GLN A 56 -1.62 -1.32 -9.87
C GLN A 56 -2.92 -0.65 -9.38
N ALA A 57 -2.85 0.60 -8.91
CA ALA A 57 -4.00 1.39 -8.52
C ALA A 57 -4.95 1.60 -9.69
N GLN A 58 -4.42 2.00 -10.86
CA GLN A 58 -5.23 2.22 -12.06
C GLN A 58 -5.89 0.92 -12.54
N SER A 59 -5.21 -0.24 -12.42
CA SER A 59 -5.81 -1.55 -12.71
C SER A 59 -7.02 -1.83 -11.82
N ILE A 60 -6.90 -1.62 -10.51
CA ILE A 60 -7.99 -1.84 -9.54
C ILE A 60 -9.14 -0.84 -9.79
N LEU A 61 -8.81 0.41 -10.11
CA LEU A 61 -9.81 1.41 -10.47
C LEU A 61 -10.57 1.00 -11.73
N ASN A 62 -9.89 0.50 -12.76
CA ASN A 62 -10.53 0.05 -14.01
C ASN A 62 -11.48 -1.14 -13.80
N GLU A 63 -11.17 -2.04 -12.86
CA GLU A 63 -12.02 -3.20 -12.55
C GLU A 63 -13.36 -2.79 -11.94
N SER A 64 -13.38 -1.73 -11.12
CA SER A 64 -14.55 -1.31 -10.36
C SER A 64 -15.27 -0.08 -10.95
N HIS A 65 -14.51 0.83 -11.58
CA HIS A 65 -14.93 2.15 -12.03
C HIS A 65 -14.25 2.50 -13.37
N PRO A 66 -14.57 1.80 -14.47
CA PRO A 66 -13.84 1.91 -15.75
C PRO A 66 -13.92 3.27 -16.43
N ASN A 67 -14.89 4.11 -16.07
CA ASN A 67 -15.05 5.48 -16.54
C ASN A 67 -14.15 6.49 -15.80
N TYR A 68 -13.38 6.06 -14.80
CA TYR A 68 -12.49 6.91 -14.02
C TYR A 68 -11.02 6.75 -14.38
N THR A 69 -10.25 7.78 -14.09
CA THR A 69 -8.78 7.79 -14.14
C THR A 69 -8.21 8.36 -12.85
N ILE A 70 -7.02 7.88 -12.46
CA ILE A 70 -6.27 8.51 -11.37
C ILE A 70 -5.85 9.91 -11.80
N HIS A 71 -6.05 10.88 -10.91
CA HIS A 71 -5.60 12.26 -11.07
C HIS A 71 -4.28 12.49 -10.34
N GLU A 72 -4.27 12.27 -9.03
CA GLU A 72 -3.09 12.47 -8.20
C GLU A 72 -3.10 11.56 -6.96
N ARG A 73 -1.92 11.36 -6.38
CA ARG A 73 -1.72 10.61 -5.14
C ARG A 73 -1.90 11.56 -3.94
N ASP A 74 -2.83 11.25 -3.06
CA ASP A 74 -3.08 12.00 -1.83
C ASP A 74 -2.17 11.51 -0.69
N SER A 75 -1.98 10.20 -0.57
CA SER A 75 -1.08 9.62 0.45
C SER A 75 -0.57 8.24 0.07
N SER A 76 0.63 7.89 0.59
CA SER A 76 1.20 6.54 0.49
C SER A 76 1.97 6.21 1.78
N ILE A 77 1.57 5.13 2.43
CA ILE A 77 2.06 4.74 3.75
C ILE A 77 2.36 3.26 3.77
N VAL A 78 3.55 2.88 4.26
CA VAL A 78 3.91 1.48 4.50
C VAL A 78 3.80 1.17 5.99
N THR A 79 2.97 0.19 6.33
CA THR A 79 2.90 -0.40 7.66
C THR A 79 3.69 -1.71 7.67
N HIS A 80 4.64 -1.82 8.58
CA HIS A 80 5.57 -2.94 8.67
C HIS A 80 5.08 -3.95 9.71
N ASP A 81 4.62 -5.12 9.28
CA ASP A 81 4.05 -6.14 10.17
C ASP A 81 2.95 -5.56 11.09
N ASN A 82 3.15 -5.62 12.40
CA ASN A 82 2.30 -4.97 13.41
C ASN A 82 3.03 -3.80 14.11
N ASP A 83 4.06 -3.24 13.48
CA ASP A 83 4.82 -2.12 14.02
C ASP A 83 3.98 -0.83 14.01
N ILE A 84 4.10 -0.05 15.09
CA ILE A 84 3.47 1.26 15.22
C ILE A 84 4.18 2.30 14.34
N PHE A 85 5.47 2.12 14.07
CA PHE A 85 6.25 3.03 13.25
C PHE A 85 6.07 2.69 11.77
N ARG A 86 5.40 3.61 11.07
CA ARG A 86 5.10 3.50 9.64
C ARG A 86 6.07 4.35 8.84
N THR A 87 6.32 3.95 7.60
CA THR A 87 7.06 4.77 6.64
C THR A 87 6.07 5.59 5.82
N ILE A 88 6.17 6.91 5.89
CA ILE A 88 5.40 7.82 5.03
C ILE A 88 6.22 8.06 3.76
N LEU A 89 5.62 7.81 2.60
CA LEU A 89 6.26 7.98 1.30
C LEU A 89 5.89 9.35 0.70
N PRO A 90 6.74 9.94 -0.17
CA PRO A 90 6.42 11.18 -0.86
C PRO A 90 5.12 11.09 -1.68
N THR A 91 4.37 12.18 -1.77
CA THR A 91 3.09 12.24 -2.50
C THR A 91 3.16 13.12 -3.75
N ASP A 92 3.99 14.15 -3.71
CA ASP A 92 4.18 15.19 -4.71
C ASP A 92 5.30 14.89 -5.73
N GLN A 93 5.99 13.75 -5.58
CA GLN A 93 7.06 13.31 -6.46
C GLN A 93 7.13 11.78 -6.55
N GLU A 94 7.83 11.29 -7.56
CA GLU A 94 8.15 9.88 -7.69
C GLU A 94 9.05 9.41 -6.54
N PHE A 95 8.87 8.17 -6.10
CA PHE A 95 9.66 7.56 -5.05
C PHE A 95 9.99 6.11 -5.36
N THR A 96 10.99 5.59 -4.65
CA THR A 96 11.30 4.17 -4.61
C THR A 96 11.29 3.73 -3.16
N TYR A 97 10.38 2.83 -2.81
CA TYR A 97 10.35 2.17 -1.52
C TYR A 97 11.32 0.99 -1.55
N HIS A 98 12.25 0.95 -0.60
CA HIS A 98 13.10 -0.21 -0.35
C HIS A 98 12.54 -1.01 0.84
N VAL A 99 12.35 -2.31 0.66
CA VAL A 99 11.82 -3.19 1.72
C VAL A 99 12.71 -3.08 2.96
N LYS A 100 12.15 -2.54 4.04
CA LYS A 100 12.90 -2.19 5.27
C LYS A 100 13.42 -3.45 5.96
N ASN A 101 14.71 -3.45 6.27
CA ASN A 101 15.33 -4.50 7.09
C ASN A 101 14.68 -4.59 8.48
N ARG A 102 14.41 -5.81 8.94
CA ARG A 102 13.74 -6.07 10.21
C ARG A 102 13.99 -7.49 10.71
N GLU A 103 13.60 -7.73 11.95
CA GLU A 103 13.61 -9.06 12.55
C GLU A 103 12.59 -9.98 11.86
N GLN A 104 12.95 -11.26 11.74
CA GLN A 104 12.04 -12.33 11.32
C GLN A 104 10.79 -12.33 12.21
N ALA A 105 9.61 -12.34 11.58
CA ALA A 105 8.36 -12.44 12.30
C ALA A 105 8.17 -13.86 12.88
N TYR A 106 7.59 -13.90 14.07
CA TYR A 106 7.21 -15.13 14.76
C TYR A 106 5.79 -15.01 15.31
N LYS A 107 5.06 -16.12 15.32
CA LYS A 107 3.76 -16.22 15.97
C LYS A 107 3.79 -17.37 16.96
N ALA A 108 3.19 -17.18 18.14
CA ALA A 108 3.01 -18.28 19.08
C ALA A 108 1.93 -19.22 18.55
N ASN A 109 2.25 -20.50 18.47
CA ASN A 109 1.26 -21.54 18.18
C ASN A 109 0.22 -21.55 19.31
N SER A 110 -1.07 -21.46 18.98
CA SER A 110 -2.15 -21.34 19.97
C SER A 110 -2.33 -22.58 20.83
N LYS A 111 -1.85 -23.75 20.39
CA LYS A 111 -1.95 -25.02 21.12
C LYS A 111 -0.73 -25.28 22.00
N THR A 112 0.48 -25.00 21.49
CA THR A 112 1.73 -25.37 22.17
C THR A 112 2.44 -24.19 22.85
N GLY A 113 2.09 -22.95 22.51
CA GLY A 113 2.76 -21.74 22.99
C GLY A 113 4.15 -21.50 22.38
N ILE A 114 4.66 -22.43 21.56
CA ILE A 114 5.97 -22.35 20.94
C ILE A 114 5.93 -21.29 19.82
N LYS A 115 6.97 -20.46 19.75
CA LYS A 115 7.14 -19.48 18.67
C LYS A 115 7.55 -20.18 17.38
N GLU A 116 6.73 -20.04 16.36
CA GLU A 116 6.98 -20.54 15.01
C GLU A 116 7.22 -19.36 14.07
N LYS A 117 8.09 -19.55 13.08
CA LYS A 117 8.35 -18.52 12.05
C LYS A 117 7.08 -18.29 11.24
N THR A 118 6.79 -17.02 10.96
CA THR A 118 5.73 -16.61 10.04
C THR A 118 6.30 -15.66 9.01
N ASN A 119 5.61 -15.48 7.87
CA ASN A 119 6.01 -14.47 6.90
C ASN A 119 5.95 -13.07 7.54
N ASN A 120 6.97 -12.27 7.28
CA ASN A 120 6.87 -10.82 7.48
C ASN A 120 5.97 -10.23 6.39
N THR A 121 5.33 -9.12 6.69
CA THR A 121 4.41 -8.44 5.78
C THR A 121 4.66 -6.94 5.75
N ASP A 122 4.51 -6.34 4.57
CA ASP A 122 4.36 -4.89 4.43
C ASP A 122 2.99 -4.60 3.85
N LEU A 123 2.22 -3.71 4.50
CA LEU A 123 0.99 -3.18 3.94
C LEU A 123 1.26 -1.77 3.40
N ILE A 124 1.29 -1.64 2.08
CA ILE A 124 1.29 -0.37 1.38
C ILE A 124 -0.16 0.09 1.24
N SER A 125 -0.52 1.16 1.94
CA SER A 125 -1.83 1.80 1.90
C SER A 125 -1.74 3.12 1.15
N GLU A 126 -2.49 3.25 0.07
CA GLU A 126 -2.54 4.49 -0.72
C GLU A 126 -3.95 5.09 -0.79
N LYS A 127 -3.99 6.41 -1.00
CA LYS A 127 -5.19 7.13 -1.37
C LYS A 127 -4.92 7.96 -2.63
N TYR A 128 -5.83 7.90 -3.58
CA TYR A 128 -5.78 8.67 -4.83
C TYR A 128 -7.04 9.49 -5.01
N TYR A 129 -6.86 10.69 -5.55
CA TYR A 129 -7.94 11.45 -6.16
C TYR A 129 -8.18 10.94 -7.59
N ILE A 130 -9.44 10.81 -7.98
CA ILE A 130 -9.85 10.29 -9.29
C ILE A 130 -10.79 11.27 -10.00
N LEU A 131 -10.85 11.17 -11.32
CA LEU A 131 -11.72 11.97 -12.19
C LEU A 131 -12.41 11.09 -13.23
N LYS A 132 -13.67 11.41 -13.56
CA LYS A 132 -14.32 10.81 -14.73
C LYS A 132 -13.54 11.21 -15.98
N LYS A 133 -13.33 10.25 -16.88
CA LYS A 133 -12.58 10.46 -18.13
C LYS A 133 -13.26 11.56 -18.96
N GLY A 134 -12.49 12.59 -19.31
CA GLY A 134 -12.97 13.75 -20.08
C GLY A 134 -13.48 14.91 -19.23
N GLU A 135 -13.62 14.74 -17.91
CA GLU A 135 -13.92 15.85 -17.00
C GLU A 135 -12.65 16.61 -16.59
N LYS A 136 -12.84 17.87 -16.20
CA LYS A 136 -11.84 18.67 -15.51
C LYS A 136 -12.20 18.71 -14.01
N PRO A 137 -11.22 18.90 -13.12
CA PRO A 137 -11.51 19.20 -11.73
C PRO A 137 -12.46 20.40 -11.66
N TYR A 138 -13.52 20.28 -10.89
CA TYR A 138 -14.42 21.39 -10.59
C TYR A 138 -13.65 22.50 -9.87
N ASP A 139 -13.77 23.74 -10.36
CA ASP A 139 -13.34 24.91 -9.62
C ASP A 139 -14.53 25.41 -8.79
N PRO A 140 -14.48 25.32 -7.45
CA PRO A 140 -15.60 25.74 -6.62
C PRO A 140 -15.75 27.26 -6.48
N PHE A 141 -14.96 28.07 -7.19
CA PHE A 141 -14.91 29.53 -7.04
C PHE A 141 -15.14 30.30 -8.35
#